data_AF-A0AAD3DS22-F1
#
_entry.id   AF-A0AAD3DS22-F1
#
_cell.length_a   1.000
_cell.length_b   1.000
_cell.length_c   1.000
_cell.angle_alpha   90.00
_cell.angle_beta   90.00
_cell.angle_gamma   90.00
#
_symmetry.space_group_name_H-M   'P 1'
#
loop_
_entity.id
_entity.type
_entity.pdbx_description
1 polymer ?
#
loop_
_entity_poly.entity_id
_entity_poly.type
_entity_poly.pdbx_seq_one_letter_code
_entity_poly.pdbx_strand_id
1 'polypeptide(L)'
;CPPSAAADVPFGDAVLKLRDAVLAAETCEELFTPQAPHISLALAGVEVISNGSGSHHQLRKLDTRLDLIRGATAKAGGVYLYANQRGCDGGRLYFDGCACVAVNGALVAQGGQFGLAEVEVVAATVDL
;
A
#
# COMPACT_ATOMS: atom_id res chain seq x y z
N CYS A 1 33.75 -11.03 -8.54
CA CYS A 1 33.46 -9.85 -7.71
C CYS A 1 33.66 -10.28 -6.26
N PRO A 2 34.67 -9.78 -5.52
CA PRO A 2 34.77 -10.09 -4.10
C PRO A 2 33.50 -9.58 -3.40
N PRO A 3 33.01 -10.26 -2.33
CA PRO A 3 31.89 -9.75 -1.57
C PRO A 3 32.26 -8.35 -1.07
N SER A 4 31.50 -7.34 -1.50
CA SER A 4 31.63 -6.00 -0.94
C SER A 4 31.46 -6.09 0.57
N ALA A 5 32.29 -5.39 1.34
CA ALA A 5 32.10 -5.22 2.77
C ALA A 5 30.64 -4.84 3.04
N ALA A 6 30.02 -5.42 4.07
CA ALA A 6 28.65 -5.11 4.44
C ALA A 6 28.54 -3.59 4.65
N ALA A 7 27.69 -2.93 3.87
CA ALA A 7 27.40 -1.53 3.99
C ALA A 7 26.23 -1.36 4.97
N ASP A 8 26.36 -0.44 5.94
CA ASP A 8 25.27 -0.09 6.84
C ASP A 8 24.16 0.64 6.08
N VAL A 9 22.91 0.39 6.47
CA VAL A 9 21.73 1.03 5.89
C VAL A 9 20.80 1.56 6.99
N PRO A 10 20.05 2.64 6.74
CA PRO A 10 19.03 3.12 7.67
C PRO A 10 17.97 2.04 7.93
N PHE A 11 17.51 1.93 9.18
CA PHE A 11 16.46 1.00 9.61
C PHE A 11 15.49 1.70 10.56
N GLY A 12 14.18 1.50 10.35
CA GLY A 12 13.11 2.12 11.13
C GLY A 12 12.27 3.07 10.29
N ASP A 13 11.60 4.01 10.96
CA ASP A 13 10.68 4.96 10.34
C ASP A 13 11.45 6.02 9.54
N ALA A 14 11.29 5.96 8.22
CA ALA A 14 11.95 6.89 7.30
C ALA A 14 11.06 7.14 6.08
N VAL A 15 11.35 8.26 5.40
CA VAL A 15 10.75 8.61 4.12
C VAL A 15 11.83 8.59 3.05
N LEU A 16 11.45 8.22 1.83
CA LEU A 16 12.30 8.25 0.66
C LEU A 16 12.03 9.54 -0.11
N LYS A 17 13.02 10.42 -0.14
CA LYS A 17 13.00 11.60 -1.02
C LYS A 17 13.54 11.20 -2.38
N LEU A 18 12.64 11.11 -3.36
CA LEU A 18 12.97 10.87 -4.77
C LEU A 18 13.25 12.21 -5.47
N ARG A 19 13.44 12.17 -6.79
CA ARG A 19 13.73 13.39 -7.57
C ARG A 19 12.52 14.32 -7.65
N ASP A 20 11.33 13.73 -7.68
CA ASP A 20 10.06 14.33 -8.07
C ASP A 20 8.91 13.92 -7.14
N ALA A 21 9.21 13.18 -6.06
CA ALA A 21 8.20 12.76 -5.09
C ALA A 21 8.84 12.46 -3.72
N VAL A 22 8.02 12.50 -2.67
CA VAL A 22 8.35 11.89 -1.38
C VAL A 22 7.45 10.68 -1.13
N LEU A 23 8.08 9.53 -0.87
CA LEU A 23 7.40 8.26 -0.63
C LEU A 23 7.66 7.75 0.78
N ALA A 24 6.64 7.16 1.41
CA ALA A 24 6.79 6.42 2.65
C ALA A 24 6.02 5.10 2.61
N ALA A 25 6.44 4.17 3.46
CA ALA A 25 5.76 2.91 3.62
C ALA A 25 4.81 2.95 4.82
N GLU A 26 3.65 2.31 4.64
CA GLU A 26 2.75 1.86 5.68
C GLU A 26 2.60 0.34 5.49
N THR A 27 2.27 -0.41 6.54
CA THR A 27 2.20 -1.88 6.48
C THR A 27 0.82 -2.35 6.93
N CYS A 28 0.14 -3.07 6.05
CA CYS A 28 -1.11 -3.80 6.30
C CYS A 28 -2.02 -3.19 7.39
N GLU A 29 -1.93 -3.69 8.63
CA GLU A 29 -2.76 -3.33 9.77
C GLU A 29 -2.62 -1.87 10.22
N GLU A 30 -1.51 -1.20 9.91
CA GLU A 30 -1.26 0.20 10.31
C GLU A 30 -2.34 1.15 9.80
N LEU A 31 -2.89 0.90 8.60
CA LEU A 31 -4.02 1.64 8.03
C LEU A 31 -5.26 1.65 8.94
N PHE A 32 -5.47 0.59 9.71
CA PHE A 32 -6.66 0.40 10.54
C PHE A 32 -6.50 1.00 11.94
N THR A 33 -5.32 1.51 12.28
CA THR A 33 -5.07 2.09 13.60
C THR A 33 -5.63 3.50 13.71
N PRO A 34 -6.09 3.94 14.90
CA PRO A 34 -6.63 5.29 15.08
C PRO A 34 -5.66 6.41 14.71
N GLN A 35 -4.36 6.15 14.88
CA GLN A 35 -3.27 7.05 14.53
C GLN A 35 -2.39 6.39 13.47
N ALA A 36 -2.98 6.07 12.33
CA ALA A 36 -2.28 5.46 11.22
C ALA A 36 -1.10 6.34 10.74
N PRO A 37 0.06 5.74 10.37
CA PRO A 37 1.26 6.46 9.95
C PRO A 37 1.03 7.48 8.84
N HIS A 38 0.18 7.18 7.85
CA HIS A 38 -0.11 8.12 6.76
C HIS A 38 -0.57 9.50 7.25
N ILE A 39 -1.17 9.60 8.44
CA ILE A 39 -1.62 10.89 9.00
C ILE A 39 -0.44 11.81 9.27
N SER A 40 0.58 11.34 9.99
CA SER A 40 1.77 12.14 10.29
C SER A 40 2.66 12.30 9.05
N LEU A 41 2.74 11.28 8.20
CA LEU A 41 3.51 11.31 6.96
C LEU A 41 2.95 12.36 5.98
N ALA A 42 1.63 12.41 5.78
CA ALA A 42 1.02 13.42 4.93
C ALA A 42 1.23 14.85 5.48
N LEU A 43 1.12 15.04 6.80
CA LEU A 43 1.46 16.32 7.44
C LEU A 43 2.93 16.71 7.27
N ALA A 44 3.82 15.73 7.12
CA ALA A 44 5.23 15.94 6.82
C ALA A 44 5.53 16.17 5.32
N GLY A 45 4.50 16.22 4.48
CA GLY A 45 4.63 16.46 3.04
C GLY A 45 4.95 15.22 2.21
N VAL A 46 4.66 14.02 2.73
CA VAL A 46 4.73 12.78 1.93
C VAL A 46 3.56 12.73 0.95
N GLU A 47 3.88 12.59 -0.33
CA GLU A 47 2.91 12.61 -1.43
C GLU A 47 2.42 11.22 -1.80
N VAL A 48 3.26 10.20 -1.59
CA VAL A 48 2.96 8.80 -1.94
C VAL A 48 3.12 7.90 -0.72
N ILE A 49 2.05 7.20 -0.35
CA ILE A 49 2.05 6.16 0.68
C ILE A 49 1.93 4.80 0.00
N SER A 50 2.85 3.88 0.30
CA SER A 50 2.76 2.50 -0.16
C SER A 50 2.39 1.56 0.99
N ASN A 51 1.38 0.73 0.80
CA ASN A 51 0.95 -0.29 1.74
C ASN A 51 1.16 -1.70 1.18
N GLY A 52 2.12 -2.42 1.76
CA GLY A 52 2.32 -3.85 1.52
C GLY A 52 1.50 -4.68 2.51
N SER A 53 0.69 -5.61 2.01
CA SER A 53 -0.27 -6.36 2.80
C SER A 53 -0.23 -7.88 2.59
N GLY A 54 -0.62 -8.58 3.66
CA GLY A 54 -0.99 -10.00 3.69
C GLY A 54 -2.40 -10.16 4.26
N SER A 55 -3.39 -9.45 3.70
CA SER A 55 -4.76 -9.45 4.19
C SER A 55 -5.56 -10.58 3.55
N HIS A 56 -5.91 -11.57 4.39
CA HIS A 56 -6.74 -12.71 3.98
C HIS A 56 -8.17 -12.28 3.64
N HIS A 57 -8.88 -13.10 2.87
CA HIS A 57 -10.29 -12.91 2.57
C HIS A 57 -11.14 -13.06 3.83
N GLN A 58 -12.09 -12.14 3.98
CA GLN A 58 -13.23 -12.29 4.87
C GLN A 58 -14.45 -11.72 4.15
N LEU A 59 -15.60 -12.37 4.30
CA LEU A 59 -16.84 -11.97 3.65
C LEU A 59 -17.10 -10.47 3.92
N ARG A 60 -17.23 -9.68 2.84
CA ARG A 60 -17.49 -8.22 2.84
C ARG A 60 -16.39 -7.34 3.46
N LYS A 61 -15.23 -7.89 3.85
CA LYS A 61 -14.12 -7.08 4.42
C LYS A 61 -13.49 -6.13 3.40
N LEU A 62 -13.55 -6.47 2.11
CA LEU A 62 -12.97 -5.65 1.06
C LEU A 62 -13.55 -4.22 1.05
N ASP A 63 -14.86 -4.08 1.27
CA ASP A 63 -15.54 -2.78 1.28
C ASP A 63 -14.91 -1.84 2.32
N THR A 64 -14.77 -2.32 3.56
CA THR A 64 -14.11 -1.58 4.65
C THR A 64 -12.67 -1.20 4.30
N ARG A 65 -11.92 -2.10 3.65
CA ARG A 65 -10.54 -1.83 3.26
C ARG A 65 -10.46 -0.71 2.22
N LEU A 66 -11.29 -0.78 1.18
CA LEU A 66 -11.34 0.25 0.14
C LEU A 66 -11.82 1.60 0.69
N ASP A 67 -12.78 1.59 1.61
CA ASP A 67 -13.26 2.80 2.28
C ASP A 67 -12.18 3.47 3.12
N LEU A 68 -11.34 2.69 3.83
CA LEU A 68 -10.19 3.24 4.58
C LEU A 68 -9.12 3.82 3.65
N ILE A 69 -8.77 3.12 2.56
CA ILE A 69 -7.79 3.60 1.57
C ILE A 69 -8.28 4.91 0.92
N ARG A 70 -9.55 4.95 0.51
CA ARG A 70 -10.18 6.16 -0.03
C ARG A 70 -10.22 7.27 1.03
N GLY A 71 -10.61 6.94 2.26
CA GLY A 71 -10.68 7.89 3.36
C GLY A 71 -9.33 8.53 3.71
N ALA A 72 -8.25 7.74 3.71
CA ALA A 72 -6.90 8.21 3.94
C ALA A 72 -6.51 9.31 2.93
N THR A 73 -6.65 9.03 1.63
CA THR A 73 -6.32 9.99 0.57
C THR A 73 -7.34 11.11 0.41
N ALA A 74 -8.62 10.89 0.70
CA ALA A 74 -9.64 11.94 0.67
C ALA A 74 -9.40 13.00 1.73
N LYS A 75 -8.93 12.58 2.91
CA LYS A 75 -8.66 13.46 4.05
C LYS A 75 -7.29 14.13 3.96
N ALA A 76 -6.26 13.35 3.63
CA ALA A 76 -4.88 13.79 3.69
C ALA A 76 -4.34 14.30 2.34
N GLY A 77 -5.06 14.02 1.24
CA GLY A 77 -4.53 14.18 -0.11
C GLY A 77 -3.55 13.05 -0.49
N GLY A 78 -2.94 13.19 -1.65
CA GLY A 78 -1.85 12.33 -2.12
C GLY A 78 -2.30 11.01 -2.76
N VAL A 79 -1.31 10.16 -2.99
CA VAL A 79 -1.43 8.86 -3.67
C VAL A 79 -1.24 7.74 -2.65
N TYR A 80 -2.11 6.73 -2.70
CA TYR A 80 -2.00 5.53 -1.89
C TYR A 80 -1.91 4.30 -2.78
N LEU A 81 -0.79 3.60 -2.71
CA LEU A 81 -0.52 2.36 -3.42
C LEU A 81 -0.79 1.20 -2.47
N TYR A 82 -1.72 0.31 -2.82
CA TYR A 82 -2.02 -0.88 -2.04
C TYR A 82 -1.65 -2.13 -2.82
N ALA A 83 -0.85 -3.00 -2.21
CA ALA A 83 -0.51 -4.31 -2.75
C ALA A 83 -0.79 -5.38 -1.70
N ASN A 84 -1.38 -6.49 -2.12
CA ASN A 84 -1.74 -7.59 -1.24
C ASN A 84 -1.38 -8.92 -1.89
N GLN A 85 -1.05 -9.90 -1.06
CA GLN A 85 -0.94 -11.28 -1.51
C GLN A 85 -2.25 -11.75 -2.16
N ARG A 86 -2.13 -12.63 -3.16
CA ARG A 86 -3.28 -13.30 -3.80
C ARG A 86 -3.08 -14.81 -3.81
N GLY A 87 -4.13 -15.56 -3.51
CA GLY A 87 -4.10 -17.03 -3.53
C GLY A 87 -3.94 -17.65 -2.14
N CYS A 88 -3.55 -18.92 -2.09
CA CYS A 88 -3.27 -19.63 -0.83
C CYS A 88 -1.77 -19.78 -0.64
N ASP A 89 -1.29 -19.57 0.59
CA ASP A 89 0.13 -19.70 0.97
C ASP A 89 0.49 -21.09 1.54
N GLY A 90 -0.39 -22.08 1.32
CA GLY A 90 -0.29 -23.41 1.93
C GLY A 90 -1.03 -23.55 3.26
N GLY A 91 -1.61 -22.47 3.78
CA GLY A 91 -2.48 -22.49 4.96
C GLY A 91 -3.97 -22.72 4.65
N ARG A 92 -4.81 -22.35 5.63
CA ARG A 92 -6.28 -22.36 5.51
C ARG A 92 -6.87 -21.05 5.01
N LEU A 93 -6.03 -20.05 4.78
CA LEU A 93 -6.42 -18.71 4.40
C LEU A 93 -6.21 -18.53 2.90
N TYR A 94 -7.15 -17.83 2.27
CA TYR A 94 -6.99 -17.33 0.91
C TYR A 94 -6.80 -15.82 1.00
N PHE A 95 -5.77 -15.27 0.38
CA PHE A 95 -5.50 -13.83 0.31
C PHE A 95 -6.16 -13.26 -0.95
N ASP A 96 -6.91 -12.19 -0.79
CA ASP A 96 -7.86 -11.72 -1.80
C ASP A 96 -7.32 -10.61 -2.71
N GLY A 97 -5.99 -10.47 -2.82
CA GLY A 97 -5.36 -9.54 -3.76
C GLY A 97 -6.00 -8.16 -3.69
N CYS A 98 -6.62 -7.73 -4.79
CA CYS A 98 -7.26 -6.42 -4.91
C CYS A 98 -6.28 -5.26 -4.71
N ALA A 99 -5.09 -5.40 -5.32
CA ALA A 99 -4.13 -4.29 -5.40
C ALA A 99 -4.81 -3.07 -6.03
N CYS A 100 -4.54 -1.87 -5.55
CA CYS A 100 -5.19 -0.67 -6.06
C CYS A 100 -4.31 0.57 -5.92
N VAL A 101 -4.69 1.60 -6.67
CA VAL A 101 -4.11 2.95 -6.58
C VAL A 101 -5.26 3.90 -6.27
N ALA A 102 -5.13 4.65 -5.18
CA ALA A 102 -6.05 5.70 -4.80
C ALA A 102 -5.38 7.07 -4.89
N VAL A 103 -6.11 8.08 -5.35
CA VAL A 103 -5.64 9.47 -5.45
C VAL A 103 -6.76 10.37 -4.96
N ASN A 104 -6.48 11.16 -3.91
CA ASN A 104 -7.41 12.16 -3.37
C ASN A 104 -8.86 11.65 -3.17
N GLY A 105 -9.02 10.41 -2.67
CA GLY A 105 -10.30 9.77 -2.41
C GLY A 105 -10.89 8.95 -3.56
N ALA A 106 -10.31 9.02 -4.76
CA ALA A 106 -10.74 8.23 -5.91
C ALA A 106 -9.86 6.99 -6.11
N LEU A 107 -10.46 5.81 -6.35
CA LEU A 107 -9.71 4.66 -6.87
C LEU A 107 -9.50 4.85 -8.37
N VAL A 108 -8.24 5.00 -8.78
CA VAL A 108 -7.87 5.23 -10.19
C VAL A 108 -7.47 3.93 -10.90
N ALA A 109 -7.09 2.90 -10.14
CA ALA A 109 -6.84 1.56 -10.66
C ALA A 109 -7.12 0.52 -9.56
N GLN A 110 -7.64 -0.65 -9.93
CA GLN A 110 -7.95 -1.75 -9.01
C GLN A 110 -7.84 -3.09 -9.74
N GLY A 111 -7.14 -4.05 -9.14
CA GLY A 111 -7.02 -5.43 -9.61
C GLY A 111 -8.15 -6.32 -9.12
N GLY A 112 -8.17 -7.57 -9.57
CA GLY A 112 -9.18 -8.55 -9.16
C GLY A 112 -9.08 -8.95 -7.69
N GLN A 113 -10.23 -9.14 -7.04
CA GLN A 113 -10.28 -9.73 -5.69
C GLN A 113 -9.93 -11.23 -5.69
N PHE A 114 -10.26 -11.93 -6.77
CA PHE A 114 -9.94 -13.35 -6.95
C PHE A 114 -9.34 -13.54 -8.33
N GLY A 115 -8.37 -14.45 -8.44
CA GLY A 115 -7.70 -14.70 -9.70
C GLY A 115 -6.82 -15.94 -9.61
N LEU A 116 -6.67 -16.63 -10.74
CA LEU A 116 -5.83 -17.83 -10.85
C LEU A 116 -4.41 -17.51 -11.32
N ALA A 117 -4.16 -16.29 -11.81
CA ALA A 117 -2.82 -15.90 -12.19
C ALA A 117 -1.93 -15.78 -10.94
N GLU A 118 -0.69 -16.23 -11.05
CA GLU A 118 0.29 -16.12 -9.97
C GLU A 118 0.61 -14.65 -9.64
N VAL A 119 0.62 -13.80 -10.67
CA VAL A 119 0.95 -12.37 -10.56
C VAL A 119 -0.09 -11.54 -11.28
N GLU A 120 -0.49 -10.42 -10.67
CA GLU A 120 -1.24 -9.34 -11.29
C GLU A 120 -0.56 -8.02 -10.92
N VAL A 121 -0.36 -7.16 -11.91
CA VAL A 121 0.23 -5.84 -11.73
C VAL A 121 -0.84 -4.80 -12.04
N VAL A 122 -1.03 -3.87 -11.11
CA VAL A 122 -1.94 -2.74 -11.25
C VAL A 122 -1.09 -1.48 -11.35
N ALA A 123 -1.33 -0.68 -12.39
CA ALA A 123 -0.57 0.54 -12.66
C ALA A 123 -1.52 1.69 -12.97
N ALA A 124 -1.10 2.90 -12.63
CA ALA A 124 -1.78 4.14 -12.98
C ALA A 124 -0.73 5.23 -13.26
N THR A 125 -1.06 6.15 -14.16
CA THR A 125 -0.32 7.42 -14.33
C THR A 125 -1.10 8.49 -13.58
N VAL A 126 -0.43 9.20 -12.67
CA VAL A 126 -1.03 10.18 -11.77
C VAL A 126 -0.23 11.47 -11.82
N ASP A 127 -0.89 12.59 -11.56
CA ASP A 127 -0.28 13.91 -11.41
C ASP A 127 -0.08 14.18 -9.91
N LEU A 128 1.11 14.64 -9.52
CA LEU A 128 1.50 14.87 -8.12
C LEU A 128 1.29 16.34 -7.73
#